data_AF-A0A942GLC2-F1
#
_entry.id   AF-A0A942GLC2-F1
#
_cell.length_a   1.000
_cell.length_b   1.000
_cell.length_c   1.000
_cell.angle_alpha   90.00
_cell.angle_beta   90.00
_cell.angle_gamma   90.00
#
_symmetry.space_group_name_H-M   'P 1'
#
loop_
_entity.id
_entity.type
_entity.pdbx_description
1 polymer ?
#
loop_
_entity_poly.entity_id
_entity_poly.type
_entity_poly.pdbx_seq_one_letter_code
_entity_poly.pdbx_strand_id
1 'polypeptide(L)'
;MSIEISLLFLVFVLIFLIVEIATVMFKLTGLDRNTAQFQAISIISANGYTTVESELITRHPIRRKIAMGLMISGPISLAFIISIVVRMLNAGLGGVRDILILSAVLLLMFIFLRNPKFVTVFEGHLEKSLEKTPPFAK
;
A
#
# COMPACT_ATOMS: atom_id res chain seq x y z
N MET A 1 -16.19 20.48 -11.59
CA MET A 1 -16.96 19.63 -10.65
C MET A 1 -16.81 18.13 -10.90
N SER A 2 -17.22 17.55 -12.04
CA SER A 2 -17.15 16.09 -12.26
C SER A 2 -15.74 15.51 -12.40
N ILE A 3 -14.79 16.25 -13.00
CA ILE A 3 -13.38 15.84 -13.11
C ILE A 3 -12.70 15.83 -11.74
N GLU A 4 -12.90 16.87 -10.93
CA GLU A 4 -12.30 17.01 -9.59
C GLU A 4 -12.69 15.85 -8.66
N ILE A 5 -13.98 15.46 -8.67
CA ILE A 5 -14.48 14.32 -7.90
C ILE A 5 -13.83 13.02 -8.37
N SER A 6 -13.69 12.83 -9.69
CA SER A 6 -13.06 11.64 -10.26
C SER A 6 -11.57 11.55 -9.91
N LEU A 7 -10.86 12.69 -9.88
CA LEU A 7 -9.47 12.76 -9.46
C LEU A 7 -9.31 12.48 -7.97
N LEU A 8 -10.17 13.05 -7.11
CA LEU A 8 -10.17 12.75 -5.67
C LEU A 8 -10.37 11.25 -5.42
N PHE A 9 -11.31 10.64 -6.13
CA PHE A 9 -11.55 9.20 -6.06
C PHE A 9 -10.32 8.39 -6.48
N LEU A 10 -9.67 8.76 -7.58
CA LEU A 10 -8.43 8.14 -8.04
C LEU A 10 -7.33 8.19 -6.96
N VAL A 11 -7.12 9.35 -6.33
CA VAL A 11 -6.15 9.52 -5.24
C VAL A 11 -6.48 8.57 -4.08
N PHE A 12 -7.75 8.49 -3.70
CA PHE A 12 -8.22 7.59 -2.64
C PHE A 12 -7.87 6.13 -2.95
N VAL A 13 -8.20 5.66 -4.16
CA VAL A 13 -7.91 4.28 -4.58
C VAL A 13 -6.41 3.99 -4.54
N LEU A 14 -5.56 4.93 -4.99
CA LEU A 14 -4.10 4.77 -4.95
C LEU A 14 -3.56 4.65 -3.52
N ILE A 15 -4.03 5.48 -2.59
CA ILE A 15 -3.61 5.42 -1.18
C ILE A 15 -4.02 4.07 -0.57
N PHE A 16 -5.26 3.64 -0.78
CA PHE A 16 -5.74 2.34 -0.28
C PHE A 16 -4.97 1.17 -0.87
N LEU A 17 -4.56 1.26 -2.13
CA LEU A 17 -3.73 0.26 -2.78
C LEU A 17 -2.36 0.14 -2.11
N ILE A 18 -1.70 1.26 -1.81
CA ILE A 18 -0.40 1.27 -1.12
C ILE A 18 -0.55 0.66 0.28
N VAL A 19 -1.60 1.04 1.02
CA VAL A 19 -1.90 0.48 2.34
C VAL A 19 -2.09 -1.03 2.28
N GLU A 20 -2.86 -1.53 1.31
CA GLU A 20 -3.11 -2.96 1.16
C GLU A 20 -1.84 -3.73 0.80
N ILE A 21 -1.01 -3.19 -0.09
CA ILE A 21 0.30 -3.79 -0.42
C ILE A 21 1.18 -3.88 0.83
N ALA A 22 1.29 -2.80 1.60
CA ALA A 22 2.05 -2.79 2.85
C ALA A 22 1.46 -3.77 3.89
N THR A 23 0.13 -3.85 3.97
CA THR A 23 -0.58 -4.80 4.86
C THR A 23 -0.21 -6.23 4.50
N VAL A 24 -0.25 -6.60 3.21
CA VAL A 24 0.15 -7.93 2.74
C VAL A 24 1.62 -8.19 3.08
N MET A 25 2.51 -7.24 2.83
CA MET A 25 3.94 -7.37 3.17
C MET A 25 4.16 -7.62 4.67
N PHE A 26 3.46 -6.90 5.54
CA PHE A 26 3.53 -7.14 6.98
C PHE A 26 2.93 -8.49 7.40
N LYS A 27 1.81 -8.90 6.81
CA LYS A 27 1.25 -10.24 7.03
C LYS A 27 2.21 -11.36 6.67
N LEU A 28 2.92 -11.23 5.55
CA LEU A 28 3.92 -12.21 5.09
C LEU A 28 5.08 -12.36 6.10
N THR A 29 5.31 -11.37 6.95
CA THR A 29 6.29 -11.47 8.04
C THR A 29 5.71 -12.07 9.33
N GLY A 30 4.44 -12.50 9.35
CA GLY A 30 3.78 -13.14 10.49
C GLY A 30 2.94 -12.20 11.37
N LEU A 31 2.57 -11.01 10.91
CA LEU A 31 1.59 -10.16 11.60
C LEU A 31 0.16 -10.59 11.26
N ASP A 32 -0.76 -10.46 12.22
CA ASP A 32 -2.17 -10.57 11.91
C ASP A 32 -2.61 -9.41 10.99
N ARG A 33 -3.71 -9.62 10.26
CA ARG A 33 -4.16 -8.66 9.26
C ARG A 33 -4.55 -7.30 9.85
N ASN A 34 -5.15 -7.29 11.05
CA ASN A 34 -5.69 -6.08 11.64
C ASN A 34 -4.54 -5.18 12.12
N THR A 35 -3.56 -5.74 12.83
CA THR A 35 -2.36 -5.01 13.23
C THR A 35 -1.53 -4.60 12.01
N ALA A 36 -1.34 -5.48 11.02
CA ALA A 36 -0.63 -5.13 9.78
C ALA A 36 -1.28 -3.93 9.05
N GLN A 37 -2.61 -3.92 8.95
CA GLN A 37 -3.37 -2.86 8.30
C GLN A 37 -3.29 -1.55 9.09
N PHE A 38 -3.50 -1.62 10.40
CA PHE A 38 -3.43 -0.45 11.27
C PHE A 38 -2.04 0.20 11.23
N GLN A 39 -0.97 -0.61 11.30
CA GLN A 39 0.40 -0.12 11.23
C GLN A 39 0.71 0.49 9.86
N ALA A 40 0.27 -0.11 8.76
CA ALA A 40 0.44 0.46 7.41
C ALA A 40 -0.26 1.84 7.28
N ILE A 41 -1.48 1.98 7.80
CA ILE A 41 -2.22 3.26 7.82
C ILE A 41 -1.51 4.30 8.69
N SER A 42 -1.06 3.91 9.88
CA SER A 42 -0.33 4.80 10.79
C SER A 42 0.91 5.35 10.09
N ILE A 43 1.73 4.47 9.52
CA ILE A 43 2.98 4.84 8.87
C ILE A 43 2.74 5.74 7.64
N ILE A 44 1.79 5.40 6.75
CA ILE A 44 1.56 6.20 5.53
C ILE A 44 0.97 7.58 5.86
N SER A 45 0.19 7.67 6.94
CA SER A 45 -0.36 8.94 7.44
C SER A 45 0.67 9.78 8.19
N ALA A 46 1.93 9.31 8.27
CA ALA A 46 3.02 9.89 9.06
C ALA A 46 2.71 10.02 10.55
N ASN A 47 1.72 9.28 11.05
CA ASN A 47 1.39 9.19 12.45
C ASN A 47 2.10 7.98 13.07
N GLY A 48 2.74 8.18 14.22
CA GLY A 48 3.34 7.10 15.00
C GLY A 48 2.67 6.99 16.35
N TYR A 49 2.27 5.78 16.73
CA TYR A 49 1.82 5.48 18.09
C TYR A 49 2.87 4.60 18.78
N THR A 50 3.25 4.94 20.00
CA THR A 50 4.15 4.13 20.83
C THR A 50 3.36 3.04 21.54
N THR A 51 2.90 2.04 20.78
CA THR A 51 2.11 0.90 21.30
C THR A 51 2.91 -0.40 21.20
N VAL A 52 2.47 -1.41 21.97
CA VAL A 52 3.02 -2.77 21.91
C VAL A 52 2.95 -3.34 20.49
N GLU A 53 1.89 -3.04 19.74
CA GLU A 53 1.76 -3.46 18.34
C GLU A 53 2.82 -2.81 17.44
N SER A 54 3.14 -1.54 17.66
CA SER A 54 4.18 -0.83 16.91
C SER A 54 5.57 -1.40 17.17
N GLU A 55 5.82 -1.97 18.36
CA GLU A 55 7.09 -2.64 18.66
C GLU A 55 7.30 -3.91 17.80
N LEU A 56 6.22 -4.55 17.35
CA LEU A 56 6.30 -5.71 16.46
C LEU A 56 6.94 -5.34 15.12
N ILE A 57 6.81 -4.08 14.68
CA ILE A 57 7.42 -3.55 13.46
C ILE A 57 8.90 -3.23 13.69
N THR A 58 9.22 -2.57 14.80
CA THR A 58 10.58 -2.06 15.07
C THR A 58 11.57 -3.15 15.48
N ARG A 59 11.10 -4.21 16.15
CA ARG A 59 11.92 -5.35 16.62
C ARG A 59 12.32 -6.32 15.51
N HIS A 60 11.61 -6.34 14.38
CA HIS A 60 11.89 -7.27 13.28
C HIS A 60 12.61 -6.55 12.13
N PRO A 61 13.83 -6.97 11.72
CA PRO A 61 14.66 -6.21 10.77
C PRO A 61 14.00 -6.03 9.39
N ILE A 62 13.29 -7.04 8.88
CA ILE A 62 12.54 -6.95 7.61
C ILE A 62 11.35 -5.98 7.72
N ARG A 63 10.51 -6.11 8.77
CA ARG A 63 9.38 -5.20 9.00
C ARG A 63 9.84 -3.75 9.13
N ARG A 64 10.96 -3.51 9.83
CA ARG A 64 11.56 -2.19 9.94
C ARG A 64 11.96 -1.61 8.57
N LYS A 65 12.53 -2.42 7.66
CA LYS A 65 12.85 -1.98 6.29
C LYS A 65 11.60 -1.63 5.48
N ILE A 66 10.55 -2.46 5.57
CA ILE A 66 9.25 -2.18 4.93
C ILE A 66 8.67 -0.86 5.46
N ALA A 67 8.66 -0.69 6.79
CA ALA A 67 8.17 0.52 7.44
C ALA A 67 8.94 1.78 7.02
N MET A 68 10.27 1.74 6.99
CA MET A 68 11.09 2.88 6.54
C MET A 68 10.80 3.25 5.08
N GLY A 69 10.64 2.26 4.19
CA GLY A 69 10.23 2.51 2.82
C GLY A 69 8.86 3.18 2.75
N LEU A 70 7.90 2.70 3.53
CA LEU A 70 6.55 3.25 3.59
C LEU A 70 6.53 4.69 4.12
N MET A 71 7.31 5.00 5.17
CA MET A 71 7.46 6.34 5.75
C MET A 71 7.95 7.37 4.72
N ILE A 72 8.92 7.00 3.89
CA ILE A 72 9.45 7.87 2.84
C ILE A 72 8.44 7.99 1.70
N SER A 73 7.84 6.86 1.29
CA SER A 73 6.94 6.82 0.14
C SER A 73 5.63 7.56 0.36
N GLY A 74 5.10 7.63 1.59
CA GLY A 74 3.80 8.26 1.88
C GLY A 74 3.73 9.72 1.44
N PRO A 75 4.56 10.62 2.02
CA PRO A 75 4.60 12.03 1.64
C PRO A 75 5.01 12.25 0.17
N ILE A 76 5.96 11.47 -0.34
CA ILE A 76 6.43 11.58 -1.74
C ILE A 76 5.31 11.22 -2.71
N SER A 77 4.59 10.13 -2.46
CA SER A 77 3.48 9.69 -3.31
C SER A 77 2.37 10.73 -3.32
N LEU A 78 2.05 11.32 -2.16
CA LEU A 78 1.03 12.37 -2.08
C LEU A 78 1.44 13.60 -2.90
N ALA A 79 2.68 14.08 -2.77
CA ALA A 79 3.19 15.20 -3.55
C ALA A 79 3.19 14.92 -5.06
N PHE A 80 3.59 13.71 -5.46
CA PHE A 80 3.60 13.29 -6.86
C PHE A 80 2.18 13.20 -7.44
N ILE A 81 1.24 12.61 -6.69
CA ILE A 81 -0.17 12.52 -7.09
C ILE A 81 -0.76 13.93 -7.27
N ILE A 82 -0.53 14.85 -6.33
CA ILE A 82 -1.00 16.23 -6.44
C ILE A 82 -0.42 16.91 -7.69
N SER A 83 0.88 16.72 -7.95
CA SER A 83 1.54 17.28 -9.13
C SER A 83 0.92 16.78 -10.44
N ILE A 84 0.64 15.47 -10.55
CA ILE A 84 -0.04 14.88 -11.70
C ILE A 84 -1.45 15.47 -11.85
N VAL A 85 -2.22 15.54 -10.76
CA VAL A 85 -3.58 16.11 -10.76
C VAL A 85 -3.58 17.55 -11.28
N VAL A 86 -2.71 18.40 -10.74
CA VAL A 86 -2.57 19.80 -11.19
C VAL A 86 -2.18 19.88 -12.66
N ARG A 87 -1.24 19.04 -13.11
CA ARG A 87 -0.81 18.99 -14.51
C ARG A 87 -1.94 18.55 -15.44
N MET A 88 -2.74 17.55 -15.06
CA MET A 88 -3.87 17.09 -15.86
C MET A 88 -4.95 18.16 -15.98
N LEU A 89 -5.27 18.85 -14.88
CA LEU A 89 -6.20 19.97 -14.86
C LEU A 89 -5.74 21.11 -15.78
N ASN A 90 -4.46 21.49 -15.72
CA ASN A 90 -3.89 22.57 -16.53
C ASN A 90 -3.74 22.21 -18.01
N ALA A 91 -3.43 20.96 -18.33
CA ALA A 91 -3.23 20.52 -19.70
C ALA A 91 -4.53 20.25 -20.47
N GLY A 92 -5.69 20.27 -19.79
CA GLY A 92 -6.97 19.85 -20.37
C GLY A 92 -6.96 18.37 -20.80
N LEU A 93 -6.00 17.58 -20.30
CA LEU A 93 -5.81 16.17 -20.62
C LEU A 93 -6.53 15.31 -19.59
N GLY A 94 -7.21 14.26 -20.07
CA GLY A 94 -7.91 13.28 -19.24
C GLY A 94 -9.40 13.58 -19.15
N GLY A 95 -10.17 13.02 -20.08
CA GLY A 95 -11.61 13.05 -19.97
C GLY A 95 -12.05 12.31 -18.72
N VAL A 96 -13.21 12.70 -18.15
CA VAL A 96 -13.83 12.00 -17.01
C VAL A 96 -13.87 10.48 -17.24
N ARG A 97 -14.08 10.05 -18.50
CA ARG A 97 -14.09 8.65 -18.90
C ARG A 97 -12.75 7.93 -18.64
N ASP A 98 -11.62 8.55 -18.97
CA ASP A 98 -10.30 7.90 -18.84
C ASP A 98 -9.93 7.75 -17.36
N ILE A 99 -10.23 8.76 -16.54
CA ILE A 99 -10.02 8.74 -15.09
C ILE A 99 -10.92 7.69 -14.43
N LEU A 100 -12.17 7.57 -14.88
CA LEU A 100 -13.09 6.53 -14.41
C LEU A 100 -12.61 5.12 -14.78
N ILE A 101 -12.11 4.91 -16.00
CA ILE A 101 -11.56 3.60 -16.40
C ILE A 101 -10.33 3.27 -15.53
N LEU A 102 -9.40 4.21 -15.36
CA LEU A 102 -8.21 4.00 -14.55
C LEU A 102 -8.56 3.66 -13.10
N SER A 103 -9.45 4.45 -12.49
CA SER A 103 -9.90 4.20 -11.11
C SER A 103 -10.62 2.85 -10.97
N ALA A 104 -11.43 2.43 -11.95
CA ALA A 104 -12.07 1.11 -11.96
C ALA A 104 -11.05 -0.03 -12.03
N VAL A 105 -10.02 0.09 -12.88
CA VAL A 105 -8.93 -0.90 -12.98
C VAL A 105 -8.16 -1.00 -11.67
N LEU A 106 -7.82 0.13 -11.05
CA LEU A 106 -7.13 0.15 -9.76
C LEU A 106 -8.00 -0.42 -8.63
N LEU A 107 -9.32 -0.20 -8.66
CA LEU A 107 -10.26 -0.81 -7.73
C LEU A 107 -10.33 -2.33 -7.90
N LEU A 108 -10.37 -2.82 -9.13
CA LEU A 108 -10.31 -4.26 -9.42
C LEU A 108 -9.01 -4.86 -8.90
N MET A 109 -7.88 -4.18 -9.12
CA MET A 109 -6.58 -4.58 -8.57
C MET A 109 -6.59 -4.61 -7.03
N PHE A 110 -7.20 -3.60 -6.39
CA PHE A 110 -7.36 -3.57 -4.94
C PHE A 110 -8.20 -4.74 -4.42
N ILE A 111 -9.35 -5.03 -5.05
CA ILE A 111 -10.20 -6.18 -4.69
C ILE A 111 -9.44 -7.50 -4.87
N PHE A 112 -8.65 -7.61 -5.93
CA PHE A 112 -7.82 -8.78 -6.20
C PHE A 112 -6.75 -8.99 -5.11
N LEU A 113 -6.03 -7.94 -4.73
CA LEU A 113 -5.04 -7.98 -3.64
C LEU A 113 -5.67 -8.32 -2.28
N ARG A 114 -6.92 -7.85 -2.05
CA ARG A 114 -7.66 -8.12 -0.82
C ARG A 114 -8.07 -9.59 -0.67
N ASN A 115 -8.13 -10.34 -1.78
CA ASN A 115 -8.62 -11.70 -1.81
C ASN A 115 -7.66 -12.63 -1.02
N PRO A 116 -8.14 -13.32 0.04
CA PRO A 116 -7.27 -14.12 0.93
C PRO A 116 -6.47 -15.19 0.18
N LYS A 117 -6.98 -15.69 -0.95
CA LYS A 117 -6.27 -16.66 -1.80
C LYS A 117 -5.00 -16.09 -2.43
N PHE A 118 -4.95 -14.80 -2.72
CA PHE A 118 -3.76 -14.18 -3.28
C PHE A 118 -2.62 -14.20 -2.25
N VAL A 119 -2.93 -13.85 -1.01
CA VAL A 119 -1.96 -13.83 0.09
C VAL A 119 -1.40 -15.22 0.35
N THR A 120 -2.23 -16.26 0.40
CA THR A 120 -1.77 -17.63 0.63
C THR A 120 -0.98 -18.21 -0.55
N VAL A 121 -1.32 -17.84 -1.79
CA VAL A 121 -0.52 -18.23 -2.98
C VAL A 121 0.85 -17.54 -2.96
N PHE A 122 0.90 -16.27 -2.54
CA PHE A 122 2.15 -15.53 -2.42
C PHE A 122 3.04 -16.08 -1.30
N GLU A 123 2.44 -16.46 -0.16
CA GLU A 123 3.11 -17.20 0.93
C GLU A 123 3.77 -18.47 0.40
N GLY A 124 3.03 -19.31 -0.35
CA GLY A 124 3.59 -20.53 -0.93
C GLY A 124 4.70 -20.29 -1.96
N HIS A 125 4.70 -19.16 -2.66
CA HIS A 125 5.78 -18.78 -3.59
C HIS A 125 7.03 -18.28 -2.85
N LEU A 126 6.82 -17.55 -1.74
CA LEU A 126 7.87 -17.10 -0.85
C LEU A 126 8.52 -18.25 -0.10
N GLU A 127 7.75 -19.19 0.45
CA GLU A 127 8.28 -20.39 1.11
C GLU A 127 9.18 -21.20 0.17
N LYS A 128 8.76 -21.40 -1.09
CA LYS A 128 9.59 -22.06 -2.12
C LYS A 128 10.85 -21.28 -2.49
N SER A 129 10.84 -19.96 -2.35
CA SER A 129 12.01 -19.10 -2.60
C SER A 129 12.93 -19.02 -1.38
N LEU A 130 12.37 -19.13 -0.17
CA LEU A 130 13.08 -19.12 1.10
C LEU A 130 13.67 -20.50 1.43
N GLU A 131 13.09 -21.62 1.00
CA GLU A 131 13.72 -22.95 1.09
C GLU A 131 15.07 -23.02 0.34
N LYS A 132 15.30 -22.14 -0.63
CA LYS A 132 16.57 -22.02 -1.36
C LYS A 132 17.59 -21.11 -0.67
N THR A 133 17.22 -20.46 0.43
CA THR A 133 18.07 -19.49 1.13
C THR A 133 18.23 -19.93 2.59
N PRO A 134 19.45 -20.07 3.13
CA PRO A 134 19.64 -20.56 4.50
C PRO A 134 18.89 -19.67 5.51
N PRO A 135 18.43 -20.25 6.64
CA PRO A 135 17.43 -19.65 7.50
C PRO A 135 17.92 -18.30 8.02
N PHE A 136 17.29 -17.22 7.56
CA PHE A 136 17.39 -15.93 8.23
C PHE A 136 16.69 -16.08 9.58
N ALA A 137 17.52 -16.17 10.62
CA ALA A 137 17.22 -16.33 12.03
C ALA A 137 15.77 -15.96 12.43
N LYS A 138 15.08 -16.96 13.00
CA LYS A 138 13.86 -16.81 13.80
C LYS A 138 14.01 -15.74 14.88
#